data_AF-A0A224XIL7-F1
#
_entry.id   AF-A0A224XIL7-F1
#
_cell.length_a   1.000
_cell.length_b   1.000
_cell.length_c   1.000
_cell.angle_alpha   90.00
_cell.angle_beta   90.00
_cell.angle_gamma   90.00
#
_symmetry.space_group_name_H-M   'P 1'
#
loop_
_entity.id
_entity.type
_entity.pdbx_description
1 polymer ?
#
loop_
_entity_poly.entity_id
_entity_poly.type
_entity_poly.pdbx_seq_one_letter_code
_entity_poly.pdbx_strand_id
1 'polypeptide(L)'
;MVDVTRHNFDTIFPQFESDLKKCSYVSLDCEFSHLPTDDFENSFFDDGEDRYLKIINHLHSTVVLQVGLSLFTFMRDLKRYNATVYRFYIVPRPFGPIQMSLLFKSSNVQFLCRNKFDFNKCFYDGISFLNETQESLIRKMMTDGSLISWIDGTLDYKDIENATTHASAIAAWLANSSFGETYEIPVETDDISYRYFVHQEIRRRFEETWTFNNEDNTEIIVKHVNKEDRRMYELNEEDPANIENLIES
;
A
#
# COMPACT_ATOMS: atom_id res chain seq x y z
N MET A 1 -10.88 15.26 -13.88
CA MET A 1 -11.00 14.36 -12.72
C MET A 1 -10.07 13.20 -12.97
N VAL A 2 -9.19 12.90 -12.02
CA VAL A 2 -8.16 11.86 -12.15
C VAL A 2 -8.47 10.76 -11.13
N ASP A 3 -8.57 9.52 -11.61
CA ASP A 3 -8.72 8.36 -10.74
C ASP A 3 -7.34 7.87 -10.34
N VAL A 4 -7.08 7.86 -9.04
CA VAL A 4 -5.80 7.45 -8.48
C VAL A 4 -5.96 6.09 -7.82
N THR A 5 -5.14 5.15 -8.26
CA THR A 5 -5.03 3.76 -7.80
C THR A 5 -3.56 3.49 -7.51
N ARG A 6 -3.24 2.32 -6.93
CA ARG A 6 -1.83 1.97 -6.65
C ARG A 6 -0.95 2.02 -7.91
N HIS A 7 -1.48 1.59 -9.05
CA HIS A 7 -0.76 1.52 -10.33
C HIS A 7 -0.31 2.88 -10.89
N ASN A 8 -0.91 3.98 -10.45
CA ASN A 8 -0.57 5.31 -10.94
C ASN A 8 -0.28 6.31 -9.81
N PHE A 9 -0.29 5.87 -8.56
CA PHE A 9 -0.13 6.73 -7.39
C PHE A 9 1.19 7.50 -7.47
N ASP A 10 2.32 6.79 -7.60
CA ASP A 10 3.66 7.42 -7.62
C ASP A 10 3.86 8.36 -8.81
N THR A 11 3.28 8.01 -9.96
CA THR A 11 3.37 8.86 -11.16
C THR A 11 2.56 10.16 -11.02
N ILE A 12 1.43 10.11 -10.30
CA ILE A 12 0.49 11.23 -10.14
C ILE A 12 0.83 12.08 -8.91
N PHE A 13 1.40 11.47 -7.87
CA PHE A 13 1.63 12.11 -6.57
C PHE A 13 2.43 13.42 -6.67
N PRO A 14 3.52 13.52 -7.46
CA PRO A 14 4.26 14.79 -7.64
C PRO A 14 3.41 15.90 -8.26
N GLN A 15 2.53 15.55 -9.21
CA GLN A 15 1.61 16.52 -9.82
C GLN A 15 0.52 16.94 -8.83
N PHE A 16 -0.04 15.99 -8.08
CA PHE A 16 -1.00 16.26 -7.01
C PHE A 16 -0.41 17.20 -5.95
N GLU A 17 0.82 16.95 -5.49
CA GLU A 17 1.53 17.84 -4.56
C GLU A 17 1.74 19.25 -5.14
N SER A 18 2.10 19.34 -6.42
CA SER A 18 2.26 20.61 -7.12
C SER A 18 0.94 21.40 -7.15
N ASP A 19 -0.16 20.73 -7.45
CA ASP A 19 -1.50 21.32 -7.49
C ASP A 19 -1.96 21.74 -6.10
N LEU A 20 -1.69 20.92 -5.08
CA LEU A 20 -2.00 21.20 -3.69
C LEU A 20 -1.28 22.45 -3.19
N LYS A 21 0.00 22.60 -3.50
CA LYS A 21 0.81 23.78 -3.14
C LYS A 21 0.32 25.07 -3.85
N LYS A 22 -0.30 24.95 -5.03
CA LYS A 22 -0.79 26.10 -5.82
C LYS A 22 -2.25 26.47 -5.52
N CYS A 23 -3.03 25.54 -5.00
CA CYS A 23 -4.46 25.77 -4.80
C CYS A 23 -4.72 26.82 -3.71
N SER A 24 -5.86 27.49 -3.79
CA SER A 24 -6.32 28.46 -2.80
C SER A 24 -7.09 27.79 -1.66
N TYR A 25 -7.83 26.73 -1.96
CA TYR A 25 -8.53 25.90 -0.98
C TYR A 25 -8.84 24.52 -1.59
N VAL A 26 -9.16 23.57 -0.71
CA VAL A 26 -9.49 22.18 -1.05
C VAL A 26 -10.87 21.85 -0.50
N SER A 27 -11.68 21.13 -1.29
CA SER A 27 -12.85 20.42 -0.77
C SER A 27 -12.58 18.92 -0.72
N LEU A 28 -13.07 18.28 0.34
CA LEU A 28 -12.93 16.85 0.63
C LEU A 28 -14.32 16.22 0.68
N ASP A 29 -14.45 15.04 0.10
CA ASP A 29 -15.61 14.15 0.26
C ASP A 29 -15.16 12.69 0.25
N CYS A 30 -15.87 11.80 0.94
CA CYS A 30 -15.45 10.41 1.12
C CYS A 30 -16.61 9.43 0.90
N GLU A 31 -16.28 8.26 0.36
CA GLU A 31 -17.18 7.13 0.28
C GLU A 31 -16.82 6.08 1.34
N PHE A 32 -17.82 5.54 2.03
CA PHE A 32 -17.62 4.66 3.19
C PHE A 32 -18.24 3.28 2.97
N SER A 33 -17.63 2.24 3.57
CA SER A 33 -18.17 0.87 3.58
C SER A 33 -19.50 0.76 4.34
N HIS A 34 -19.67 1.59 5.36
CA HIS A 34 -20.84 1.67 6.21
C HIS A 34 -20.97 3.10 6.76
N LEU A 35 -22.20 3.57 6.94
CA LEU A 35 -22.48 4.74 7.75
C LEU A 35 -23.55 4.34 8.79
N PRO A 36 -23.33 4.64 10.08
CA PRO A 36 -24.23 4.25 11.16
C PRO A 36 -25.49 5.14 11.23
N THR A 37 -26.15 5.41 10.10
CA THR A 37 -27.28 6.37 10.02
C THR A 37 -28.53 5.93 10.76
N ASP A 38 -28.68 4.63 11.02
CA ASP A 38 -29.93 4.06 11.55
C ASP A 38 -29.75 3.45 12.95
N ASP A 39 -28.52 3.38 13.45
CA ASP A 39 -28.17 2.59 14.64
C ASP A 39 -28.04 3.45 15.92
N PHE A 40 -28.07 4.78 15.81
CA PHE A 40 -28.12 5.67 16.96
C PHE A 40 -28.99 6.91 16.68
N GLU A 41 -29.96 7.15 17.56
CA GLU A 41 -30.77 8.37 17.50
C GLU A 41 -30.05 9.53 18.21
N ASN A 42 -29.71 10.55 17.43
CA ASN A 42 -29.27 11.83 17.97
C ASN A 42 -30.45 12.47 18.71
N SER A 43 -30.24 12.80 19.98
CA SER A 43 -31.20 13.51 20.80
C SER A 43 -31.05 15.02 20.60
N PHE A 44 -32.16 15.74 20.75
CA PHE A 44 -32.13 17.20 20.85
C PHE A 44 -31.37 17.70 22.10
N PHE A 45 -31.19 16.83 23.09
CA PHE A 45 -30.45 17.13 24.32
C PHE A 45 -28.98 16.76 24.27
N ASP A 46 -28.52 16.10 23.20
CA ASP A 46 -27.10 15.77 23.07
C ASP A 46 -26.28 17.05 22.86
N ASP A 47 -25.22 17.20 23.63
CA ASP A 47 -24.19 18.20 23.35
C ASP A 47 -23.17 17.71 22.30
N GLY A 48 -22.08 18.45 22.13
CA GLY A 48 -21.05 18.09 21.17
C GLY A 48 -20.31 16.80 21.53
N GLU A 49 -20.08 16.56 22.83
CA GLU A 49 -19.38 15.38 23.32
C GLU A 49 -20.27 14.15 23.19
N ASP A 50 -21.54 14.25 23.57
CA ASP A 50 -22.53 13.18 23.40
C ASP A 50 -22.61 12.71 21.94
N ARG A 51 -22.68 13.66 21.00
CA ARG A 51 -22.73 13.34 19.56
C ARG A 51 -21.44 12.69 19.07
N TYR A 52 -20.29 13.22 19.48
CA TYR A 52 -19.00 12.64 19.13
C TYR A 52 -18.89 11.19 19.61
N LEU A 53 -19.24 10.93 20.89
CA LEU A 53 -19.20 9.60 21.49
C LEU A 53 -20.18 8.65 20.80
N LYS A 54 -21.39 9.10 20.46
CA LYS A 54 -22.34 8.29 19.69
C LYS A 54 -21.76 7.92 18.32
N ILE A 55 -21.20 8.87 17.59
CA ILE A 55 -20.63 8.61 16.26
C ILE A 55 -19.45 7.64 16.37
N ILE A 56 -18.45 7.93 17.20
CA ILE A 56 -17.22 7.14 17.26
C ILE A 56 -17.46 5.69 17.71
N ASN A 57 -18.41 5.47 18.62
CA ASN A 57 -18.76 4.13 19.10
C ASN A 57 -19.44 3.26 18.04
N HIS A 58 -20.03 3.86 17.00
CA HIS A 58 -20.68 3.14 15.90
C HIS A 58 -19.87 3.13 14.60
N LEU A 59 -18.72 3.83 14.55
CA LEU A 59 -17.82 3.82 13.40
C LEU A 59 -16.79 2.67 13.44
N HIS A 60 -16.84 1.79 14.43
CA HIS A 60 -15.95 0.62 14.48
C HIS A 60 -16.08 -0.21 13.20
N SER A 61 -14.95 -0.60 12.60
CA SER A 61 -14.89 -1.33 11.31
C SER A 61 -15.48 -0.61 10.09
N THR A 62 -15.83 0.67 10.21
CA THR A 62 -16.14 1.53 9.06
C THR A 62 -14.85 1.95 8.38
N VAL A 63 -14.78 1.78 7.07
CA VAL A 63 -13.60 2.10 6.28
C VAL A 63 -13.97 3.09 5.18
N VAL A 64 -13.10 4.08 4.97
CA VAL A 64 -13.15 4.95 3.79
C VAL A 64 -12.62 4.16 2.61
N LEU A 65 -13.40 4.09 1.53
CA LEU A 65 -13.08 3.34 0.31
C LEU A 65 -12.59 4.26 -0.81
N GLN A 66 -13.02 5.52 -0.78
CA GLN A 66 -12.59 6.54 -1.74
C GLN A 66 -12.50 7.89 -1.06
N VAL A 67 -11.45 8.63 -1.39
CA VAL A 67 -11.24 10.03 -0.99
C VAL A 67 -11.28 10.91 -2.24
N GLY A 68 -12.30 11.75 -2.33
CA GLY A 68 -12.45 12.77 -3.36
C GLY A 68 -11.87 14.11 -2.90
N LEU A 69 -10.91 14.64 -3.66
CA LEU A 69 -10.31 15.95 -3.42
C LEU A 69 -10.53 16.86 -4.62
N SER A 70 -11.09 18.06 -4.39
CA SER A 70 -11.13 19.12 -5.42
C SER A 70 -10.28 20.30 -4.98
N LEU A 71 -9.25 20.59 -5.77
CA LEU A 71 -8.29 21.66 -5.52
C LEU A 71 -8.64 22.86 -6.38
N PHE A 72 -8.98 23.98 -5.72
CA PHE A 72 -9.45 25.19 -6.40
C PHE A 72 -8.33 26.21 -6.52
N THR A 73 -7.91 26.50 -7.74
CA THR A 73 -6.89 27.52 -8.05
C THR A 73 -7.54 28.74 -8.67
N PHE A 74 -7.31 29.93 -8.09
CA PHE A 74 -7.86 31.17 -8.64
C PHE A 74 -7.07 31.66 -9.85
N MET A 75 -7.68 31.66 -11.02
CA MET A 75 -7.09 32.21 -12.25
C MET A 75 -7.35 33.71 -12.32
N ARG A 76 -6.35 34.53 -11.95
CA ARG A 76 -6.47 35.99 -11.85
C ARG A 76 -6.91 36.65 -13.16
N ASP A 77 -6.29 36.27 -14.29
CA ASP A 77 -6.59 36.85 -15.60
C ASP A 77 -8.04 36.63 -16.04
N LEU A 78 -8.61 35.51 -15.60
CA LEU A 78 -9.94 35.06 -15.98
C LEU A 78 -10.99 35.32 -14.87
N LYS A 79 -10.56 35.82 -13.71
CA LYS A 79 -11.37 36.06 -12.50
C LYS A 79 -12.29 34.88 -12.13
N ARG A 80 -11.80 33.65 -12.27
CA ARG A 80 -12.55 32.42 -11.99
C ARG A 80 -11.67 31.38 -11.32
N TYR A 81 -12.30 30.43 -10.64
CA TYR A 81 -11.60 29.26 -10.11
C TYR A 81 -11.50 28.16 -11.17
N ASN A 82 -10.34 27.52 -11.23
CA ASN A 82 -10.17 26.21 -11.86
C ASN A 82 -10.17 25.13 -10.78
N ALA A 83 -10.89 24.04 -11.00
CA ALA A 83 -10.94 22.92 -10.07
C ALA A 83 -10.22 21.71 -10.68
N THR A 84 -9.13 21.28 -10.05
CA THR A 84 -8.50 19.99 -10.35
C THR A 84 -9.03 18.96 -9.37
N VAL A 85 -9.61 17.87 -9.86
CA VAL A 85 -10.30 16.87 -9.03
C VAL A 85 -9.56 15.54 -9.08
N TYR A 86 -9.27 14.97 -7.91
CA TYR A 86 -8.65 13.67 -7.72
C TYR A 86 -9.59 12.74 -6.95
N ARG A 87 -9.64 11.47 -7.33
CA ARG A 87 -10.37 10.40 -6.63
C ARG A 87 -9.42 9.28 -6.28
N PHE A 88 -8.99 9.25 -5.02
CA PHE A 88 -8.10 8.20 -4.52
C PHE A 88 -8.94 7.02 -4.08
N TYR A 89 -8.75 5.87 -4.73
CA TYR A 89 -9.32 4.60 -4.28
C TYR A 89 -8.36 4.00 -3.25
N ILE A 90 -8.84 3.76 -2.04
CA ILE A 90 -8.02 3.28 -0.94
C ILE A 90 -8.61 2.01 -0.33
N VAL A 91 -7.75 1.11 0.15
CA VAL A 91 -8.18 -0.15 0.76
C VAL A 91 -7.16 -0.61 1.80
N PRO A 92 -7.57 -1.02 3.01
CA PRO A 92 -6.64 -1.53 4.01
C PRO A 92 -6.23 -2.96 3.66
N ARG A 93 -5.16 -3.11 2.89
CA ARG A 93 -4.60 -4.43 2.56
C ARG A 93 -3.92 -5.03 3.79
N PRO A 94 -4.07 -6.35 4.02
CA PRO A 94 -3.36 -7.00 5.10
C PRO A 94 -1.85 -6.99 4.83
N PHE A 95 -1.06 -6.68 5.85
CA PHE A 95 0.40 -6.76 5.80
C PHE A 95 0.98 -7.09 7.16
N GLY A 96 1.75 -8.18 7.24
CA GLY A 96 2.23 -8.71 8.51
C GLY A 96 1.06 -8.91 9.50
N PRO A 97 1.23 -8.56 10.79
CA PRO A 97 0.15 -8.74 11.78
C PRO A 97 -1.01 -7.74 11.62
N ILE A 98 -0.94 -6.79 10.68
CA ILE A 98 -1.98 -5.78 10.48
C ILE A 98 -3.10 -6.38 9.63
N GLN A 99 -4.23 -6.63 10.28
CA GLN A 99 -5.45 -7.06 9.61
C GLN A 99 -6.64 -6.23 10.10
N MET A 100 -7.22 -5.45 9.18
CA MET A 100 -8.42 -4.66 9.46
C MET A 100 -9.67 -5.46 9.07
N SER A 101 -10.66 -5.49 9.96
CA SER A 101 -11.98 -6.01 9.64
C SER A 101 -12.80 -4.93 8.93
N LEU A 102 -13.35 -5.23 7.75
CA LEU A 102 -14.25 -4.33 7.04
C LEU A 102 -15.71 -4.76 7.24
N LEU A 103 -16.54 -3.82 7.69
CA LEU A 103 -17.99 -4.01 7.75
C LEU A 103 -18.66 -3.30 6.57
N PHE A 104 -19.55 -4.02 5.88
CA PHE A 104 -20.41 -3.48 4.83
C PHE A 104 -21.86 -3.55 5.24
N LYS A 105 -22.57 -2.43 5.09
CA LYS A 105 -24.04 -2.42 5.17
C LYS A 105 -24.62 -2.57 3.78
N SER A 106 -25.55 -3.50 3.61
CA SER A 106 -26.15 -3.82 2.32
C SER A 106 -26.81 -2.61 1.65
N SER A 107 -27.43 -1.72 2.43
CA SER A 107 -28.01 -0.47 1.91
C SER A 107 -26.95 0.49 1.38
N ASN A 108 -25.81 0.64 2.06
CA ASN A 108 -24.67 1.44 1.59
C ASN A 108 -24.07 0.85 0.31
N VAL A 109 -23.85 -0.47 0.26
CA VAL A 109 -23.37 -1.14 -0.96
C VAL A 109 -24.34 -0.89 -2.12
N GLN A 110 -25.65 -1.03 -1.90
CA GLN A 110 -26.64 -0.76 -2.93
C GLN A 110 -26.62 0.71 -3.39
N PHE A 111 -26.45 1.67 -2.47
CA PHE A 111 -26.31 3.09 -2.78
C PHE A 111 -25.07 3.35 -3.65
N LEU A 112 -23.92 2.80 -3.27
CA LEU A 112 -22.67 2.91 -4.02
C LEU A 112 -22.80 2.30 -5.42
N CYS A 113 -23.40 1.12 -5.55
CA CYS A 113 -23.69 0.50 -6.85
C CYS A 113 -24.59 1.38 -7.73
N ARG A 114 -25.64 1.99 -7.16
CA ARG A 114 -26.53 2.91 -7.90
C ARG A 114 -25.80 4.14 -8.42
N ASN A 115 -24.82 4.63 -7.68
CA ASN A 115 -23.95 5.75 -8.06
C ASN A 115 -22.71 5.31 -8.88
N LYS A 116 -22.67 4.04 -9.34
CA LYS A 116 -21.59 3.49 -10.17
C LYS A 116 -20.21 3.50 -9.50
N PHE A 117 -20.17 3.32 -8.18
CA PHE A 117 -18.93 3.03 -7.48
C PHE A 117 -18.30 1.75 -8.03
N ASP A 118 -17.00 1.79 -8.29
CA ASP A 118 -16.26 0.68 -8.86
C ASP A 118 -15.55 -0.09 -7.73
N PHE A 119 -16.22 -1.12 -7.21
CA PHE A 119 -15.67 -1.99 -6.17
C PHE A 119 -14.45 -2.77 -6.64
N ASN A 120 -14.36 -3.12 -7.93
CA ASN A 120 -13.19 -3.81 -8.46
C ASN A 120 -11.97 -2.89 -8.41
N LYS A 121 -12.11 -1.64 -8.89
CA LYS A 121 -11.04 -0.64 -8.79
C LYS A 121 -10.65 -0.37 -7.33
N CYS A 122 -11.61 -0.39 -6.40
CA CYS A 122 -11.32 -0.23 -4.98
C CYS A 122 -10.52 -1.41 -4.39
N PHE A 123 -10.98 -2.65 -4.58
CA PHE A 123 -10.40 -3.81 -3.89
C PHE A 123 -9.20 -4.42 -4.62
N TYR A 124 -9.19 -4.41 -5.96
CA TYR A 124 -8.06 -4.91 -6.74
C TYR A 124 -6.97 -3.87 -6.88
N ASP A 125 -7.32 -2.60 -7.08
CA ASP A 125 -6.37 -1.55 -7.45
C ASP A 125 -6.24 -0.43 -6.40
N GLY A 126 -6.96 -0.53 -5.28
CA GLY A 126 -6.91 0.47 -4.22
C GLY A 126 -5.52 0.59 -3.62
N ILE A 127 -5.16 1.83 -3.29
CA ILE A 127 -3.93 2.22 -2.60
C ILE A 127 -4.01 1.72 -1.15
N SER A 128 -3.00 1.00 -0.71
CA SER A 128 -2.86 0.57 0.70
C SER A 128 -2.51 1.74 1.60
N PHE A 129 -2.90 1.64 2.87
CA PHE A 129 -2.56 2.65 3.87
C PHE A 129 -2.37 2.00 5.25
N LEU A 130 -1.55 2.65 6.06
CA LEU A 130 -1.36 2.37 7.48
C LEU A 130 -1.56 3.67 8.26
N ASN A 131 -2.01 3.56 9.51
CA ASN A 131 -1.90 4.67 10.44
C ASN A 131 -0.53 4.68 11.14
N GLU A 132 -0.21 5.78 11.84
CA GLU A 132 1.09 5.99 12.50
C GLU A 132 1.47 4.85 13.46
N THR A 133 0.51 4.32 14.22
CA THR A 133 0.76 3.21 15.16
C THR A 133 1.07 1.90 14.45
N GLN A 134 0.34 1.61 13.36
CA GLN A 134 0.54 0.41 12.56
C GLN A 134 1.88 0.48 11.81
N GLU A 135 2.21 1.63 11.21
CA GLU A 135 3.49 1.87 10.55
C GLU A 135 4.66 1.68 11.53
N SER A 136 4.58 2.31 12.72
CA SER A 136 5.59 2.18 13.77
C SER A 136 5.80 0.73 14.20
N LEU A 137 4.73 -0.04 14.33
CA LEU A 137 4.80 -1.48 14.63
C LEU A 137 5.54 -2.23 13.53
N ILE A 138 5.16 -2.03 12.26
CA ILE A 138 5.77 -2.70 11.12
C ILE A 138 7.27 -2.35 11.02
N ARG A 139 7.64 -1.07 11.10
CA ARG A 139 9.06 -0.63 11.07
C ARG A 139 9.89 -1.27 12.19
N LYS A 140 9.32 -1.37 13.40
CA LYS A 140 9.96 -2.06 14.52
C LYS A 140 10.18 -3.55 14.21
N MET A 141 9.16 -4.22 13.70
CA MET A 141 9.22 -5.65 13.38
C MET A 141 10.16 -5.96 12.21
N MET A 142 10.32 -5.04 11.27
CA MET A 142 11.33 -5.13 10.21
C MET A 142 12.73 -5.04 10.80
N THR A 143 12.97 -4.07 11.69
CA THR A 143 14.28 -3.82 12.30
C THR A 143 14.73 -4.98 13.20
N ASP A 144 13.82 -5.57 13.97
CA ASP A 144 14.14 -6.67 14.90
C ASP A 144 14.05 -8.07 14.25
N GLY A 145 13.64 -8.15 12.97
CA GLY A 145 13.50 -9.40 12.23
C GLY A 145 12.28 -10.24 12.63
N SER A 146 11.41 -9.76 13.51
CA SER A 146 10.18 -10.49 13.87
C SER A 146 9.14 -10.50 12.75
N LEU A 147 9.17 -9.53 11.83
CA LEU A 147 8.24 -9.50 10.69
C LEU A 147 8.42 -10.71 9.77
N ILE A 148 9.65 -11.03 9.41
CA ILE A 148 9.92 -12.17 8.52
C ILE A 148 9.52 -13.49 9.17
N SER A 149 9.77 -13.64 10.48
CA SER A 149 9.36 -14.82 11.26
C SER A 149 7.84 -14.97 11.32
N TRP A 150 7.13 -13.84 11.49
CA TRP A 150 5.67 -13.85 11.45
C TRP A 150 5.15 -14.29 10.07
N ILE A 151 5.68 -13.71 8.99
CA ILE A 151 5.25 -14.01 7.62
C ILE A 151 5.51 -15.49 7.31
N ASP A 152 6.70 -16.01 7.60
CA ASP A 152 7.07 -17.42 7.41
C ASP A 152 6.05 -18.38 8.07
N GLY A 153 5.58 -18.04 9.27
CA GLY A 153 4.57 -18.81 10.00
C GLY A 153 3.15 -18.75 9.41
N THR A 154 2.89 -17.85 8.46
CA THR A 154 1.57 -17.63 7.84
C THR A 154 1.50 -18.03 6.37
N LEU A 155 2.64 -18.30 5.73
CA LEU A 155 2.69 -18.74 4.34
C LEU A 155 1.95 -20.08 4.16
N ASP A 156 1.25 -20.20 3.03
CA ASP A 156 0.63 -21.46 2.68
C ASP A 156 1.64 -22.45 2.06
N TYR A 157 1.20 -23.68 1.80
CA TYR A 157 2.06 -24.71 1.22
C TYR A 157 2.59 -24.33 -0.17
N LYS A 158 1.77 -23.65 -0.99
CA LYS A 158 2.13 -23.26 -2.34
C LYS A 158 3.20 -22.15 -2.33
N ASP A 159 3.06 -21.18 -1.43
CA ASP A 159 4.05 -20.11 -1.25
C ASP A 159 5.41 -20.67 -0.85
N ILE A 160 5.44 -21.63 0.08
CA ILE A 160 6.67 -22.30 0.53
C ILE A 160 7.30 -23.12 -0.62
N GLU A 161 6.49 -23.84 -1.40
CA GLU A 161 6.95 -24.59 -2.57
C GLU A 161 7.55 -23.65 -3.64
N ASN A 162 6.87 -22.53 -3.93
CA ASN A 162 7.33 -21.51 -4.86
C ASN A 162 8.66 -20.90 -4.41
N ALA A 163 8.76 -20.48 -3.13
CA ALA A 163 9.98 -19.90 -2.59
C ALA A 163 11.16 -20.89 -2.62
N THR A 164 10.90 -22.17 -2.38
CA THR A 164 11.92 -23.25 -2.46
C THR A 164 12.37 -23.47 -3.90
N THR A 165 11.44 -23.41 -4.86
CA THR A 165 11.73 -23.51 -6.30
C THR A 165 12.60 -22.34 -6.75
N HIS A 166 12.24 -21.11 -6.37
CA HIS A 166 13.03 -19.92 -6.65
C HIS A 166 14.43 -20.02 -6.06
N ALA A 167 14.57 -20.42 -4.80
CA ALA A 167 15.89 -20.60 -4.17
C ALA A 167 16.76 -21.64 -4.90
N SER A 168 16.17 -22.74 -5.36
CA SER A 168 16.90 -23.78 -6.11
C SER A 168 17.36 -23.26 -7.48
N ALA A 169 16.52 -22.49 -8.18
CA ALA A 169 16.87 -21.86 -9.45
C ALA A 169 18.02 -20.84 -9.28
N ILE A 170 17.95 -19.99 -8.24
CA ILE A 170 19.01 -19.02 -7.92
C ILE A 170 20.32 -19.73 -7.60
N ALA A 171 20.30 -20.81 -6.82
CA ALA A 171 21.51 -21.57 -6.51
C ALA A 171 22.18 -22.15 -7.77
N ALA A 172 21.38 -22.69 -8.70
CA ALA A 172 21.89 -23.20 -9.98
C ALA A 172 22.44 -22.07 -10.89
N TRP A 173 21.79 -20.91 -10.88
CA TRP A 173 22.23 -19.73 -11.62
C TRP A 173 23.53 -19.15 -11.05
N LEU A 174 23.62 -18.94 -9.73
CA LEU A 174 24.80 -18.42 -9.04
C LEU A 174 26.06 -19.26 -9.28
N ALA A 175 25.90 -20.58 -9.42
CA ALA A 175 27.03 -21.47 -9.71
C ALA A 175 27.70 -21.19 -11.07
N ASN A 176 27.01 -20.50 -11.99
CA ASN A 176 27.47 -20.25 -13.36
C ASN A 176 27.51 -18.75 -13.72
N SER A 177 26.97 -17.87 -12.88
CA SER A 177 26.87 -16.44 -13.19
C SER A 177 28.10 -15.65 -12.76
N SER A 178 28.28 -14.50 -13.39
CA SER A 178 29.34 -13.53 -13.04
C SER A 178 28.78 -12.37 -12.23
N PHE A 179 29.64 -11.71 -11.44
CA PHE A 179 29.25 -10.49 -10.73
C PHE A 179 28.72 -9.42 -11.69
N GLY A 180 27.59 -8.81 -11.34
CA GLY A 180 26.87 -7.82 -12.14
C GLY A 180 25.72 -8.38 -12.96
N GLU A 181 25.67 -9.70 -13.19
CA GLU A 181 24.56 -10.34 -13.88
C GLU A 181 23.29 -10.37 -13.02
N THR A 182 22.13 -10.40 -13.68
CA THR A 182 20.81 -10.43 -13.04
C THR A 182 20.03 -11.68 -13.44
N TYR A 183 19.14 -12.10 -12.53
CA TYR A 183 18.19 -13.18 -12.73
C TYR A 183 16.80 -12.71 -12.30
N GLU A 184 15.79 -13.00 -13.11
CA GLU A 184 14.42 -12.55 -12.91
C GLU A 184 13.58 -13.67 -12.30
N ILE A 185 12.89 -13.36 -11.20
CA ILE A 185 11.96 -14.27 -10.55
C ILE A 185 10.54 -13.74 -10.82
N PRO A 186 9.72 -14.50 -11.58
CA PRO A 186 8.33 -14.14 -11.74
C PRO A 186 7.61 -14.34 -10.41
N VAL A 187 6.97 -13.31 -9.90
CA VAL A 187 6.14 -13.44 -8.70
C VAL A 187 4.70 -13.64 -9.14
N GLU A 188 4.18 -14.85 -8.94
CA GLU A 188 2.80 -15.19 -9.32
C GLU A 188 1.73 -14.45 -8.50
N THR A 189 2.13 -13.89 -7.36
CA THR A 189 1.22 -13.27 -6.39
C THR A 189 1.45 -11.76 -6.29
N ASP A 190 0.34 -11.07 -6.06
CA ASP A 190 0.29 -9.65 -5.72
C ASP A 190 0.36 -9.44 -4.19
N ASP A 191 0.83 -10.46 -3.46
CA ASP A 191 0.96 -10.42 -2.01
C ASP A 191 2.30 -9.80 -1.62
N ILE A 192 2.23 -8.62 -1.01
CA ILE A 192 3.38 -7.85 -0.53
C ILE A 192 4.15 -8.63 0.56
N SER A 193 3.44 -9.39 1.39
CA SER A 193 4.06 -10.20 2.46
C SER A 193 4.91 -11.31 1.87
N TYR A 194 4.38 -12.02 0.85
CA TYR A 194 5.12 -13.06 0.15
C TYR A 194 6.38 -12.51 -0.53
N ARG A 195 6.26 -11.36 -1.22
CA ARG A 195 7.38 -10.70 -1.88
C ARG A 195 8.47 -10.29 -0.91
N TYR A 196 8.08 -9.63 0.18
CA TYR A 196 9.00 -9.28 1.25
C TYR A 196 9.72 -10.52 1.78
N PHE A 197 9.00 -11.63 1.98
CA PHE A 197 9.60 -12.90 2.40
C PHE A 197 10.64 -13.42 1.40
N VAL A 198 10.32 -13.44 0.11
CA VAL A 198 11.25 -13.92 -0.94
C VAL A 198 12.52 -13.07 -0.97
N HIS A 199 12.42 -11.74 -0.90
CA HIS A 199 13.60 -10.87 -0.83
C HIS A 199 14.50 -11.20 0.37
N GLN A 200 13.91 -11.29 1.57
CA GLN A 200 14.65 -11.58 2.78
C GLN A 200 15.30 -12.97 2.72
N GLU A 201 14.56 -13.97 2.24
CA GLU A 201 15.04 -15.33 2.22
C GLU A 201 16.19 -15.54 1.23
N ILE A 202 16.13 -14.88 0.06
CA ILE A 202 17.24 -14.87 -0.91
C ILE A 202 18.47 -14.18 -0.30
N ARG A 203 18.32 -12.96 0.22
CA ARG A 203 19.43 -12.20 0.81
C ARG A 203 20.07 -12.91 2.00
N ARG A 204 19.28 -13.67 2.77
CA ARG A 204 19.73 -14.47 3.91
C ARG A 204 20.44 -15.75 3.48
N ARG A 205 19.92 -16.46 2.47
CA ARG A 205 20.50 -17.73 1.99
C ARG A 205 21.76 -17.52 1.14
N PHE A 206 21.82 -16.44 0.37
CA PHE A 206 22.89 -16.19 -0.60
C PHE A 206 23.60 -14.87 -0.31
N GLU A 207 24.79 -14.93 0.32
CA GLU A 207 25.59 -13.76 0.69
C GLU A 207 25.98 -12.88 -0.52
N GLU A 208 26.08 -13.46 -1.71
CA GLU A 208 26.51 -12.81 -2.95
C GLU A 208 25.34 -12.31 -3.81
N THR A 209 24.20 -12.00 -3.18
CA THR A 209 23.00 -11.50 -3.87
C THR A 209 22.51 -10.17 -3.32
N TRP A 210 21.93 -9.38 -4.23
CA TRP A 210 21.15 -8.19 -3.92
C TRP A 210 19.85 -8.26 -4.71
N THR A 211 18.71 -7.91 -4.12
CA THR A 211 17.40 -8.13 -4.75
C THR A 211 16.56 -6.87 -4.81
N PHE A 212 15.80 -6.61 -5.86
CA PHE A 212 14.90 -5.45 -5.95
C PHE A 212 13.71 -5.75 -6.85
N ASN A 213 12.65 -4.96 -6.75
CA ASN A 213 11.51 -5.08 -7.66
C ASN A 213 11.82 -4.42 -9.01
N ASN A 214 11.20 -4.91 -10.08
CA ASN A 214 11.15 -4.19 -11.35
C ASN A 214 10.17 -3.00 -11.28
N GLU A 215 10.18 -2.13 -12.30
CA GLU A 215 9.38 -0.88 -12.31
C GLU A 215 7.87 -1.11 -12.12
N ASP A 216 7.34 -2.21 -12.65
CA ASP A 216 5.92 -2.56 -12.57
C ASP A 216 5.56 -3.41 -11.34
N ASN A 217 6.53 -3.68 -10.45
CA ASN A 217 6.37 -4.60 -9.33
C ASN A 217 5.75 -5.94 -9.76
N THR A 218 6.16 -6.55 -10.87
CA THR A 218 5.72 -7.90 -11.31
C THR A 218 6.76 -8.98 -11.07
N GLU A 219 8.03 -8.59 -10.92
CA GLU A 219 9.16 -9.50 -10.87
C GLU A 219 10.16 -9.05 -9.79
N ILE A 220 10.81 -10.04 -9.17
CA ILE A 220 11.95 -9.80 -8.29
C ILE A 220 13.23 -10.02 -9.10
N ILE A 221 14.04 -8.97 -9.20
CA ILE A 221 15.36 -9.01 -9.83
C ILE A 221 16.39 -9.40 -8.77
N VAL A 222 17.15 -10.46 -9.03
CA VAL A 222 18.29 -10.88 -8.23
C VAL A 222 19.56 -10.52 -8.96
N LYS A 223 20.40 -9.68 -8.38
CA LYS A 223 21.71 -9.28 -8.90
C LYS A 223 22.81 -10.05 -8.18
N HIS A 224 23.72 -10.65 -8.95
CA HIS A 224 24.92 -11.27 -8.42
C HIS A 224 25.93 -10.18 -8.06
N VAL A 225 26.29 -10.08 -6.78
CA VAL A 225 27.14 -9.02 -6.26
C VAL A 225 28.26 -9.62 -5.41
N ASN A 226 29.42 -8.97 -5.40
CA ASN A 226 30.45 -9.32 -4.44
C ASN A 226 30.11 -8.73 -3.05
N LYS A 227 30.88 -9.12 -2.03
CA LYS A 227 30.66 -8.70 -0.64
C LYS A 227 30.86 -7.19 -0.40
N GLU A 228 31.70 -6.53 -1.19
CA GLU A 228 31.94 -5.09 -1.06
C GLU A 228 30.76 -4.30 -1.61
N ASP A 229 30.32 -4.63 -2.82
CA ASP A 229 29.15 -4.01 -3.46
C ASP A 229 27.90 -4.21 -2.60
N ARG A 230 27.67 -5.41 -2.06
CA ARG A 230 26.55 -5.68 -1.15
C ARG A 230 26.55 -4.74 0.05
N ARG A 231 27.69 -4.57 0.72
CA ARG A 231 27.81 -3.65 1.86
C ARG A 231 27.53 -2.20 1.46
N MET A 232 27.96 -1.80 0.26
CA MET A 232 27.68 -0.46 -0.24
C MET A 232 26.19 -0.24 -0.46
N TYR A 233 25.47 -1.24 -1.00
CA TYR A 233 24.01 -1.17 -1.15
C TYR A 233 23.29 -1.19 0.21
N GLU A 234 23.71 -2.01 1.16
CA GLU A 234 23.12 -2.07 2.52
C GLU A 234 23.26 -0.75 3.29
N LEU A 235 24.32 0.02 3.03
CA LEU A 235 24.55 1.33 3.64
C LEU A 235 23.87 2.49 2.89
N ASN A 236 23.36 2.24 1.69
CA ASN A 236 22.71 3.26 0.88
C ASN A 236 21.22 3.36 1.23
N GLU A 237 20.87 4.38 2.02
CA GLU A 237 19.46 4.65 2.40
C GLU A 237 18.59 5.02 1.19
N GLU A 238 19.18 5.60 0.14
CA GLU A 238 18.47 5.97 -1.09
C GLU A 238 18.36 4.82 -2.10
N ASP A 239 18.86 3.62 -1.78
CA ASP A 239 18.77 2.47 -2.68
C ASP A 239 17.30 2.02 -2.83
N PRO A 240 16.77 1.87 -4.06
CA PRO A 240 15.42 1.36 -4.29
C PRO A 240 15.20 -0.04 -3.69
N ALA A 241 16.28 -0.78 -3.45
CA ALA A 241 16.28 -2.09 -2.83
C ALA A 241 16.42 -2.04 -1.30
N ASN A 242 16.44 -0.87 -0.67
CA ASN A 242 16.44 -0.80 0.78
C ASN A 242 15.20 -1.54 1.33
N ILE A 243 15.35 -2.17 2.50
CA ILE A 243 14.31 -2.99 3.13
C ILE A 243 12.99 -2.21 3.30
N GLU A 244 13.06 -0.90 3.55
CA GLU A 244 11.89 -0.04 3.63
C GLU A 244 11.16 0.08 2.28
N ASN A 245 11.92 0.24 1.20
CA ASN A 245 11.42 0.40 -0.17
C ASN A 245 10.90 -0.92 -0.77
N LEU A 246 11.19 -2.08 -0.16
CA LEU A 246 10.64 -3.37 -0.60
C LEU A 246 9.14 -3.55 -0.31
N ILE A 247 8.57 -2.68 0.54
CA ILE A 247 7.17 -2.74 0.99
C ILE A 247 6.36 -1.56 0.41
N GLU A 248 7.02 -0.54 -0.11
CA GLU A 248 6.39 0.58 -0.80
C GLU A 248 6.05 0.14 -2.25
N SER A 249 4.77 -0.16 -2.50
CA SER A 249 4.23 -0.56 -3.80
C SER A 249 2.84 0.01 -4.05
#